data_AF-A0A9P7ENB5-F1
#
_entry.id   AF-A0A9P7ENB5-F1
#
_cell.length_a   1.000
_cell.length_b   1.000
_cell.length_c   1.000
_cell.angle_alpha   90.00
_cell.angle_beta   90.00
_cell.angle_gamma   90.00
#
_symmetry.space_group_name_H-M   'P 1'
#
loop_
_entity.id
_entity.type
_entity.pdbx_description
1 polymer ?
#
loop_
_entity_poly.entity_id
_entity_poly.type
_entity_poly.pdbx_seq_one_letter_code
_entity_poly.pdbx_strand_id
1 'polypeptide(L)'
;MTQAAMYLALSMAEAAEIEHGSNMSLHDDISPSVLISSGLELEDQQHHLDFDAKMIGQHAIDVQKGKILQHMNALHQHIDTWAWVQLLYMPSVSRLWSQDDITTETKVYSISLFLPSSLPQQVLCDNRLLKYKWDLHKAQAYDTLNDLCTVLNLQCHLYKYKDAFIRGQDALLNLAARLGKNDDWERSLKPLNKKTDAVPLKHDDGCTVGQQSILWIWKTLGSNSNSLGLQDSLCVEWCKA
;
A
#
# COMPACT_ATOMS: atom_id res chain seq x y z
N MET A 1 6.61 9.63 -14.38
CA MET A 1 5.96 10.73 -13.63
C MET A 1 5.16 10.05 -12.54
N THR A 2 5.46 10.35 -11.28
CA THR A 2 4.79 9.72 -10.14
C THR A 2 3.42 10.34 -9.90
N GLN A 3 2.55 9.69 -9.14
CA GLN A 3 1.22 10.18 -8.78
C GLN A 3 1.32 11.52 -8.02
N ALA A 4 2.28 11.65 -7.10
CA ALA A 4 2.54 12.91 -6.40
C ALA A 4 2.94 14.05 -7.36
N ALA A 5 3.76 13.75 -8.38
CA ALA A 5 4.12 14.73 -9.40
C ALA A 5 2.92 15.12 -10.28
N MET A 6 2.02 14.18 -10.56
CA MET A 6 0.78 14.47 -11.30
C MET A 6 -0.16 15.36 -10.48
N TYR A 7 -0.31 15.11 -9.17
CA TYR A 7 -1.11 15.97 -8.29
C TYR A 7 -0.57 17.39 -8.23
N LEU A 8 0.75 17.55 -8.13
CA LEU A 8 1.38 18.87 -8.17
C LEU A 8 1.16 19.57 -9.51
N ALA A 9 1.25 18.84 -10.64
CA ALA A 9 0.99 19.41 -11.95
C ALA A 9 -0.47 19.87 -12.11
N LEU A 10 -1.42 19.10 -11.58
CA LEU A 10 -2.86 19.44 -11.60
C LEU A 10 -3.14 20.67 -10.73
N SER A 11 -2.60 20.73 -9.51
CA SER A 11 -2.81 21.89 -8.63
C SER A 11 -2.16 23.17 -9.19
N MET A 12 -0.99 23.05 -9.83
CA MET A 12 -0.36 24.19 -10.53
C MET A 12 -1.18 24.66 -11.73
N ALA A 13 -1.76 23.75 -12.50
CA ALA A 13 -2.62 24.10 -13.62
C ALA A 13 -3.90 24.80 -13.15
N GLU A 14 -4.49 24.33 -12.05
CA GLU A 14 -5.65 24.98 -11.42
C GLU A 14 -5.33 26.37 -10.89
N ALA A 15 -4.19 26.54 -10.21
CA ALA A 15 -3.74 27.86 -9.75
C ALA A 15 -3.62 28.85 -10.92
N ALA A 16 -3.07 28.40 -12.06
CA ALA A 16 -3.01 29.21 -13.27
C ALA A 16 -4.41 29.52 -13.84
N GLU A 17 -5.33 28.55 -13.88
CA GLU A 17 -6.72 28.78 -14.35
C GLU A 17 -7.47 29.79 -13.47
N ILE A 18 -7.20 29.79 -12.15
CA ILE A 18 -7.73 30.77 -11.19
C ILE A 18 -7.15 32.16 -11.45
N GLU A 19 -5.83 32.29 -11.62
CA GLU A 19 -5.16 33.57 -11.91
C GLU A 19 -5.66 34.22 -13.21
N HIS A 20 -5.99 33.40 -14.22
CA HIS A 20 -6.52 33.88 -15.50
C HIS A 20 -8.04 34.15 -15.47
N GLY A 21 -8.71 33.96 -14.33
CA GLY A 21 -10.15 34.20 -14.18
C GLY A 21 -11.05 33.20 -14.93
N SER A 22 -10.49 32.08 -15.39
CA SER A 22 -11.22 31.00 -16.07
C SER A 22 -11.57 29.87 -15.10
N ASN A 23 -11.79 30.19 -13.82
CA ASN A 23 -12.14 29.20 -12.81
C ASN A 23 -13.52 28.60 -13.14
N MET A 24 -13.53 27.34 -13.54
CA MET A 24 -14.73 26.58 -13.89
C MET A 24 -15.16 25.64 -12.75
N SER A 25 -14.67 25.87 -11.54
CA SER A 25 -15.12 25.14 -10.35
C SER A 25 -16.58 25.50 -10.08
N LEU A 26 -17.45 24.48 -10.11
CA LEU A 26 -18.87 24.63 -9.81
C LEU A 26 -19.13 24.65 -8.30
N HIS A 27 -18.19 24.11 -7.52
CA HIS A 27 -18.20 24.09 -6.05
C HIS A 27 -17.13 25.04 -5.49
N ASP A 28 -17.44 25.75 -4.40
CA ASP A 28 -16.56 26.77 -3.81
C ASP A 28 -15.18 26.21 -3.41
N ASP A 29 -15.14 24.98 -2.91
CA ASP A 29 -13.91 24.37 -2.35
C ASP A 29 -13.33 23.19 -3.13
N ILE A 30 -14.03 22.65 -4.15
CA ILE A 30 -13.64 21.37 -4.78
C ILE A 30 -13.56 21.53 -6.29
N SER A 31 -12.33 21.48 -6.80
CA SER A 31 -12.04 21.45 -8.24
C SER A 31 -12.37 20.09 -8.86
N PRO A 32 -12.68 20.04 -10.18
CA PRO A 32 -12.79 18.79 -10.94
C PRO A 32 -11.64 17.79 -10.75
N SER A 33 -10.38 18.22 -10.60
CA SER A 33 -9.28 17.27 -10.40
C SER A 33 -9.28 16.66 -9.00
N VAL A 34 -9.63 17.47 -7.99
CA VAL A 34 -9.78 17.06 -6.59
C VAL A 34 -10.95 16.10 -6.41
N LEU A 35 -12.05 16.30 -7.15
CA LEU A 35 -13.17 15.36 -7.18
C LEU A 35 -12.71 13.97 -7.66
N ILE A 36 -11.93 13.93 -8.75
CA ILE A 36 -11.44 12.67 -9.31
C ILE A 36 -10.43 12.02 -8.37
N SER A 37 -9.50 12.79 -7.79
CA SER A 37 -8.50 12.24 -6.86
C SER A 37 -9.14 11.67 -5.60
N SER A 38 -10.10 12.39 -5.00
CA SER A 38 -10.85 11.91 -3.82
C SER A 38 -11.69 10.68 -4.15
N GLY A 39 -12.26 10.59 -5.35
CA GLY A 39 -12.97 9.40 -5.81
C GLY A 39 -12.05 8.17 -5.94
N LEU A 40 -10.81 8.34 -6.40
CA LEU A 40 -9.83 7.25 -6.46
C LEU A 40 -9.35 6.83 -5.08
N GLU A 41 -9.17 7.77 -4.16
CA GLU A 41 -8.82 7.47 -2.76
C GLU A 41 -9.94 6.70 -2.06
N LEU A 42 -11.20 7.06 -2.31
CA LEU A 42 -12.36 6.32 -1.81
C LEU A 42 -12.38 4.87 -2.31
N GLU A 43 -12.05 4.64 -3.59
CA GLU A 43 -11.96 3.29 -4.17
C GLU A 43 -10.84 2.46 -3.49
N ASP A 44 -9.69 3.06 -3.24
CA ASP A 44 -8.58 2.42 -2.51
C ASP A 44 -8.97 2.09 -1.06
N GLN A 45 -9.65 3.01 -0.37
CA GLN A 45 -10.18 2.80 0.97
C GLN A 45 -11.22 1.65 1.01
N GLN A 46 -12.09 1.55 0.01
CA GLN A 46 -13.03 0.42 -0.12
C GLN A 46 -12.29 -0.90 -0.27
N HIS A 47 -11.26 -0.96 -1.12
CA HIS A 47 -10.46 -2.15 -1.32
C HIS A 47 -9.69 -2.57 -0.06
N HIS A 48 -9.07 -1.62 0.65
CA HIS A 48 -8.36 -1.89 1.88
C HIS A 48 -9.30 -2.43 2.97
N LEU A 49 -10.49 -1.85 3.11
CA LEU A 49 -11.48 -2.34 4.09
C LEU A 49 -12.04 -3.71 3.74
N ASP A 50 -12.22 -4.04 2.45
CA ASP A 50 -12.59 -5.40 2.03
C ASP A 50 -11.48 -6.41 2.33
N PHE A 51 -10.22 -6.04 2.12
CA PHE A 51 -9.07 -6.86 2.49
C PHE A 51 -9.00 -7.08 4.01
N ASP A 52 -9.08 -6.01 4.81
CA ASP A 52 -9.09 -6.08 6.27
C ASP A 52 -10.25 -6.93 6.79
N ALA A 53 -11.46 -6.75 6.23
CA ALA A 53 -12.64 -7.51 6.61
C ALA A 53 -12.49 -9.02 6.33
N LYS A 54 -11.76 -9.39 5.26
CA LYS A 54 -11.45 -10.80 4.95
C LYS A 54 -10.35 -11.37 5.84
N MET A 55 -9.36 -10.55 6.21
CA MET A 55 -8.24 -10.94 7.06
C MET A 55 -8.65 -11.16 8.52
N ILE A 56 -9.66 -10.42 9.00
CA ILE A 56 -10.27 -10.65 10.30
C ILE A 56 -11.14 -11.93 10.25
N GLY A 57 -10.47 -13.07 10.45
CA GLY A 57 -11.10 -14.40 10.55
C GLY A 57 -11.93 -14.60 11.83
N GLN A 58 -12.42 -15.82 12.03
CA GLN A 58 -13.38 -16.21 13.10
C GLN A 58 -12.96 -15.86 14.55
N HIS A 59 -11.70 -15.48 14.80
CA HIS A 59 -11.17 -15.08 16.11
C HIS A 59 -11.01 -13.55 16.27
N ALA A 60 -11.82 -12.79 15.54
CA ALA A 60 -11.88 -11.35 15.59
C ALA A 60 -12.12 -10.81 17.02
N ILE A 61 -11.13 -10.09 17.55
CA ILE A 61 -11.23 -9.39 18.85
C ILE A 61 -12.24 -8.26 18.68
N ASP A 62 -13.15 -8.08 19.65
CA ASP A 62 -14.22 -7.06 19.56
C ASP A 62 -13.69 -5.64 19.32
N VAL A 63 -12.46 -5.34 19.77
CA VAL A 63 -11.74 -4.09 19.48
C VAL A 63 -11.44 -3.94 17.98
N GLN A 64 -11.03 -5.00 17.30
CA GLN A 64 -10.76 -4.96 15.86
C GLN A 64 -12.05 -4.84 15.04
N LYS A 65 -13.13 -5.54 15.46
CA LYS A 65 -14.47 -5.35 14.87
C LYS A 65 -14.95 -3.91 15.04
N GLY A 66 -14.76 -3.32 16.22
CA GLY A 66 -15.10 -1.92 16.49
C GLY A 66 -14.38 -0.95 15.56
N LYS A 67 -13.08 -1.15 15.31
CA LYS A 67 -12.30 -0.32 14.38
C LYS A 67 -12.80 -0.43 12.93
N ILE A 68 -13.05 -1.64 12.43
CA ILE A 68 -13.59 -1.82 11.08
C ILE A 68 -14.94 -1.12 10.94
N LEU A 69 -15.84 -1.26 11.91
CA LEU A 69 -17.15 -0.59 11.87
C LEU A 69 -17.01 0.94 11.89
N GLN A 70 -16.08 1.48 12.68
CA GLN A 70 -15.80 2.92 12.68
C GLN A 70 -15.30 3.40 11.32
N HIS A 71 -14.38 2.64 10.70
CA HIS A 71 -13.87 2.98 9.37
C HIS A 71 -14.97 2.87 8.31
N MET A 72 -15.83 1.85 8.37
CA MET A 72 -16.98 1.71 7.48
C MET A 72 -17.93 2.90 7.59
N ASN A 73 -18.24 3.36 8.80
CA ASN A 73 -19.13 4.50 9.01
C ASN A 73 -18.50 5.81 8.52
N ALA A 74 -17.21 6.02 8.79
CA ALA A 74 -16.49 7.19 8.29
C ALA A 74 -16.42 7.21 6.76
N LEU A 75 -16.17 6.05 6.14
CA LEU A 75 -16.14 5.90 4.69
C LEU A 75 -17.52 6.17 4.08
N HIS A 76 -18.59 5.66 4.68
CA HIS A 76 -19.95 5.91 4.21
C HIS A 76 -20.27 7.41 4.19
N GLN A 77 -19.98 8.11 5.28
CA GLN A 77 -20.17 9.57 5.35
C GLN A 77 -19.35 10.32 4.30
N HIS A 78 -18.11 9.88 4.05
CA HIS A 78 -17.25 10.48 3.03
C HIS A 78 -17.76 10.22 1.61
N ILE A 79 -18.31 9.02 1.35
CA ILE A 79 -18.96 8.70 0.07
C ILE A 79 -20.20 9.57 -0.12
N ASP A 80 -21.02 9.76 0.91
CA ASP A 80 -22.21 10.60 0.82
C ASP A 80 -21.86 12.05 0.48
N THR A 81 -20.88 12.65 1.17
CA THR A 81 -20.45 14.03 0.89
C THR A 81 -19.84 14.15 -0.51
N TRP A 82 -19.03 13.17 -0.91
CA TRP A 82 -18.44 13.13 -2.25
C TRP A 82 -19.50 12.97 -3.35
N ALA A 83 -20.52 12.14 -3.14
CA ALA A 83 -21.60 11.91 -4.08
C ALA A 83 -22.38 13.20 -4.36
N TRP A 84 -22.63 14.05 -3.34
CA TRP A 84 -23.25 15.36 -3.55
C TRP A 84 -22.44 16.26 -4.48
N VAL A 85 -21.11 16.27 -4.33
CA VAL A 85 -20.22 17.06 -5.18
C VAL A 85 -20.13 16.45 -6.58
N GLN A 86 -20.15 15.11 -6.69
CA GLN A 86 -20.18 14.41 -7.96
C GLN A 86 -21.43 14.76 -8.77
N LEU A 87 -22.61 14.91 -8.14
CA LEU A 87 -23.84 15.29 -8.82
C LEU A 87 -23.77 16.67 -9.48
N LEU A 88 -22.97 17.58 -8.91
CA LEU A 88 -22.77 18.93 -9.45
C LEU A 88 -21.98 18.91 -10.76
N TYR A 89 -20.93 18.08 -10.83
CA TYR A 89 -20.07 17.93 -12.00
C TYR A 89 -20.56 16.88 -13.00
N MET A 90 -21.31 15.88 -12.55
CA MET A 90 -21.80 14.74 -13.35
C MET A 90 -23.28 14.43 -13.01
N PRO A 91 -24.23 15.28 -13.41
CA PRO A 91 -25.64 15.14 -13.03
C PRO A 91 -26.30 13.86 -13.54
N SER A 92 -25.75 13.26 -14.61
CA SER A 92 -26.26 12.02 -15.18
C SER A 92 -26.11 10.82 -14.26
N VAL A 93 -25.20 10.88 -13.28
CA VAL A 93 -24.96 9.81 -12.30
C VAL A 93 -26.09 9.73 -11.27
N SER A 94 -26.88 10.80 -11.07
CA SER A 94 -28.05 10.81 -10.17
C SER A 94 -28.99 9.63 -10.40
N ARG A 95 -29.23 9.29 -11.67
CA ARG A 95 -30.12 8.19 -12.06
C ARG A 95 -29.57 6.83 -11.65
N LEU A 96 -28.24 6.68 -11.66
CA LEU A 96 -27.56 5.43 -11.30
C LEU A 96 -27.59 5.23 -9.78
N TRP A 97 -27.31 6.28 -9.02
CA TRP A 97 -27.45 6.26 -7.56
C TRP A 97 -28.87 5.87 -7.11
N SER A 98 -29.93 6.38 -7.77
CA SER A 98 -31.31 6.00 -7.44
C SER A 98 -31.68 4.55 -7.79
N GLN A 99 -30.91 3.87 -8.65
CA GLN A 99 -31.15 2.48 -9.02
C GLN A 99 -30.46 1.48 -8.07
N ASP A 100 -29.32 1.86 -7.50
CA ASP A 100 -28.55 1.02 -6.56
C ASP A 100 -29.14 0.97 -5.14
N ASP A 101 -29.96 1.97 -4.77
CA ASP A 101 -30.55 2.11 -3.43
C ASP A 101 -31.63 1.06 -3.08
N ILE A 102 -32.06 0.22 -4.05
CA ILE A 102 -33.24 -0.65 -3.93
C ILE A 102 -32.90 -2.08 -3.45
N THR A 103 -31.61 -2.47 -3.36
CA THR A 103 -31.25 -3.86 -3.00
C THR A 103 -30.22 -3.96 -1.87
N THR A 104 -30.76 -4.21 -0.67
CA THR A 104 -30.25 -5.12 0.39
C THR A 104 -28.89 -4.85 1.02
N GLU A 105 -28.88 -4.52 2.34
CA GLU A 105 -27.82 -4.83 3.33
C GLU A 105 -26.37 -4.79 2.81
N THR A 106 -26.04 -3.83 1.94
CA THR A 106 -24.79 -3.85 1.18
C THR A 106 -23.68 -3.25 2.01
N LYS A 107 -22.67 -4.07 2.31
CA LYS A 107 -21.48 -3.64 3.04
C LYS A 107 -20.83 -2.47 2.30
N VAL A 108 -20.44 -1.42 3.03
CA VAL A 108 -19.96 -0.12 2.51
C VAL A 108 -18.87 -0.22 1.42
N TYR A 109 -18.09 -1.30 1.41
CA TYR A 109 -17.07 -1.58 0.40
C TYR A 109 -17.58 -2.02 -0.98
N SER A 110 -18.89 -2.21 -1.16
CA SER A 110 -19.50 -2.64 -2.43
C SER A 110 -20.30 -1.54 -3.13
N ILE A 111 -20.29 -0.33 -2.58
CA ILE A 111 -20.97 0.82 -3.18
C ILE A 111 -20.19 1.22 -4.44
N SER A 112 -20.84 1.14 -5.60
CA SER A 112 -20.24 1.55 -6.87
C SER A 112 -20.12 3.07 -6.92
N LEU A 113 -18.89 3.61 -6.85
CA LEU A 113 -18.64 5.06 -6.84
C LEU A 113 -18.94 5.75 -8.20
N PHE A 114 -19.29 5.00 -9.24
CA PHE A 114 -19.63 5.50 -10.58
C PHE A 114 -18.62 6.52 -11.14
N LEU A 115 -17.33 6.26 -10.94
CA LEU A 115 -16.25 7.03 -11.57
C LEU A 115 -16.36 6.98 -13.10
N PRO A 116 -15.80 7.96 -13.85
CA PRO A 116 -15.98 8.09 -15.30
C PRO A 116 -15.75 6.84 -16.17
N SER A 117 -14.93 5.87 -15.74
CA SER A 117 -14.70 4.61 -16.47
C SER A 117 -15.67 3.48 -16.12
N SER A 118 -16.35 3.60 -14.97
CA SER A 118 -17.33 2.63 -14.47
C SER A 118 -18.75 3.02 -14.90
N LEU A 119 -18.89 4.12 -15.64
CA LEU A 119 -20.17 4.58 -16.17
C LEU A 119 -20.56 3.77 -17.42
N PRO A 120 -21.86 3.45 -17.58
CA PRO A 120 -22.36 2.87 -18.82
C PRO A 120 -22.07 3.80 -20.00
N GLN A 121 -21.75 3.22 -21.17
CA GLN A 121 -21.39 3.93 -22.41
C GLN A 121 -22.46 4.93 -22.92
N GLN A 122 -23.65 4.92 -22.31
CA GLN A 122 -24.79 5.78 -22.61
C GLN A 122 -24.72 7.15 -21.89
N VAL A 123 -23.82 7.33 -20.91
CA VAL A 123 -23.70 8.57 -20.13
C VAL A 123 -22.64 9.48 -20.76
N LEU A 124 -23.04 10.69 -21.16
CA LEU A 124 -22.11 11.73 -21.61
C LEU A 124 -21.32 12.25 -20.41
N CYS A 125 -20.00 12.07 -20.45
CA CYS A 125 -19.07 12.59 -19.45
C CYS A 125 -18.20 13.68 -20.07
N ASP A 126 -17.84 14.68 -19.27
CA ASP A 126 -16.92 15.71 -19.73
C ASP A 126 -15.54 15.12 -20.04
N ASN A 127 -15.04 15.42 -21.24
CA ASN A 127 -13.73 14.94 -21.71
C ASN A 127 -12.56 15.37 -20.81
N ARG A 128 -12.70 16.48 -20.06
CA ARG A 128 -11.68 16.96 -19.12
C ARG A 128 -11.56 16.03 -17.91
N LEU A 129 -12.68 15.61 -17.33
CA LEU A 129 -12.71 14.68 -16.19
C LEU A 129 -12.11 13.32 -16.58
N LEU A 130 -12.43 12.85 -17.79
CA LEU A 130 -11.83 11.64 -18.36
C LEU A 130 -10.31 11.76 -18.51
N LYS A 131 -9.81 12.93 -18.96
CA LYS A 131 -8.38 13.18 -19.08
C LYS A 131 -7.69 13.17 -17.72
N TYR A 132 -8.20 13.91 -16.74
CA TYR A 132 -7.63 13.92 -15.39
C TYR A 132 -7.59 12.53 -14.78
N LYS A 133 -8.68 11.77 -14.93
CA LYS A 133 -8.72 10.37 -14.49
C LYS A 133 -7.64 9.54 -15.18
N TRP A 134 -7.55 9.61 -16.50
CA TRP A 134 -6.57 8.84 -17.27
C TRP A 134 -5.13 9.15 -16.83
N ASP A 135 -4.80 10.44 -16.69
CA ASP A 135 -3.46 10.85 -16.31
C ASP A 135 -3.10 10.41 -14.88
N LEU A 136 -4.05 10.45 -13.95
CA LEU A 136 -3.89 9.94 -12.59
C LEU A 136 -3.68 8.42 -12.56
N HIS A 137 -4.53 7.65 -13.26
CA HIS A 137 -4.37 6.19 -13.37
C HIS A 137 -3.03 5.81 -13.99
N LYS A 138 -2.62 6.53 -15.03
CA LYS A 138 -1.33 6.32 -15.67
C LYS A 138 -0.18 6.55 -14.68
N ALA A 139 -0.27 7.60 -13.86
CA ALA A 139 0.74 7.87 -12.83
C ALA A 139 0.75 6.79 -11.74
N GLN A 140 -0.41 6.33 -11.26
CA GLN A 140 -0.54 5.21 -10.33
C GLN A 140 0.05 3.91 -10.88
N ALA A 141 -0.18 3.60 -12.16
CA ALA A 141 0.40 2.43 -12.81
C ALA A 141 1.94 2.49 -12.83
N TYR A 142 2.52 3.68 -13.02
CA TYR A 142 3.98 3.85 -12.93
C TYR A 142 4.50 3.67 -11.50
N ASP A 143 3.79 4.19 -10.50
CA ASP A 143 4.20 4.05 -9.10
C ASP A 143 4.12 2.60 -8.64
N THR A 144 2.99 1.92 -8.88
CA THR A 144 2.84 0.48 -8.57
C THR A 144 3.87 -0.38 -9.29
N LEU A 145 4.18 -0.09 -10.55
CA LEU A 145 5.26 -0.78 -11.27
C LEU A 145 6.62 -0.53 -10.60
N ASN A 146 6.90 0.71 -10.21
CA ASN A 146 8.13 1.05 -9.52
C ASN A 146 8.22 0.32 -8.16
N ASP A 147 7.14 0.29 -7.39
CA ASP A 147 7.07 -0.42 -6.12
C ASP A 147 7.35 -1.91 -6.30
N LEU A 148 6.72 -2.56 -7.30
CA LEU A 148 7.01 -3.96 -7.64
C LEU A 148 8.48 -4.16 -8.03
N CYS A 149 9.04 -3.27 -8.86
CA CYS A 149 10.45 -3.31 -9.24
C CYS A 149 11.37 -3.17 -8.02
N THR A 150 11.06 -2.28 -7.07
CA THR A 150 11.88 -2.11 -5.85
C THR A 150 11.85 -3.37 -4.99
N VAL A 151 10.67 -3.97 -4.77
CA VAL A 151 10.54 -5.22 -4.00
C VAL A 151 11.30 -6.36 -4.68
N LEU A 152 11.15 -6.51 -6.00
CA LEU A 152 11.86 -7.55 -6.76
C LEU A 152 13.37 -7.34 -6.74
N ASN A 153 13.83 -6.08 -6.86
CA ASN A 153 15.25 -5.78 -6.82
C ASN A 153 15.83 -6.07 -5.43
N LEU A 154 15.15 -5.64 -4.36
CA LEU A 154 15.52 -5.96 -2.97
C LEU A 154 15.59 -7.47 -2.74
N GLN A 155 14.58 -8.23 -3.20
CA GLN A 155 14.61 -9.68 -3.12
C GLN A 155 15.80 -10.27 -3.88
N CYS A 156 16.05 -9.82 -5.12
CA CYS A 156 17.19 -10.28 -5.92
C CYS A 156 18.53 -10.01 -5.22
N HIS A 157 18.71 -8.81 -4.67
CA HIS A 157 19.89 -8.45 -3.89
C HIS A 157 20.04 -9.33 -2.65
N LEU A 158 18.96 -9.54 -1.89
CA LEU A 158 18.96 -10.41 -0.73
C LEU A 158 19.29 -11.85 -1.08
N TYR A 159 18.77 -12.38 -2.19
CA TYR A 159 19.09 -13.73 -2.67
C TYR A 159 20.57 -13.86 -3.05
N LYS A 160 21.12 -12.90 -3.80
CA LYS A 160 22.56 -12.88 -4.17
C LYS A 160 23.44 -12.81 -2.93
N TYR A 161 23.08 -11.94 -1.98
CA TYR A 161 23.78 -11.80 -0.70
C TYR A 161 23.74 -13.10 0.09
N LYS A 162 22.56 -13.69 0.27
CA LYS A 162 22.38 -14.98 0.95
C LYS A 162 23.26 -16.07 0.31
N ASP A 163 23.23 -16.17 -1.02
CA ASP A 163 23.96 -17.18 -1.77
C ASP A 163 25.49 -17.00 -1.65
N ALA A 164 25.98 -15.76 -1.67
CA ALA A 164 27.39 -15.45 -1.42
C ALA A 164 27.84 -15.77 0.02
N PHE A 165 27.04 -15.40 1.02
CA PHE A 165 27.36 -15.65 2.43
C PHE A 165 27.31 -17.14 2.79
N ILE A 166 26.35 -17.89 2.24
CA ILE A 166 26.30 -19.35 2.41
C ILE A 166 27.57 -20.00 1.83
N ARG A 167 28.01 -19.58 0.62
CA ARG A 167 29.27 -20.06 0.04
C ARG A 167 30.49 -19.70 0.88
N GLY A 168 30.54 -18.47 1.40
CA GLY A 168 31.63 -18.01 2.27
C GLY A 168 31.70 -18.81 3.58
N GLN A 169 30.57 -19.06 4.22
CA GLN A 169 30.49 -19.87 5.43
C GLN A 169 30.93 -21.31 5.18
N ASP A 170 30.49 -21.91 4.07
CA ASP A 170 30.89 -23.28 3.69
C ASP A 170 32.40 -23.37 3.41
N ALA A 171 32.97 -22.39 2.71
CA ALA A 171 34.42 -22.32 2.49
C ALA A 171 35.22 -22.17 3.81
N LEU A 172 34.73 -21.36 4.74
CA LEU A 172 35.34 -21.20 6.06
C LEU A 172 35.25 -22.48 6.90
N LEU A 173 34.09 -23.15 6.92
CA LEU A 173 33.90 -24.46 7.57
C LEU A 173 34.87 -25.50 7.01
N ASN A 174 34.98 -25.60 5.68
CA ASN A 174 35.90 -26.53 5.02
C ASN A 174 37.37 -26.23 5.34
N LEU A 175 37.77 -24.95 5.39
CA LEU A 175 39.14 -24.55 5.75
C LEU A 175 39.45 -24.80 7.22
N ALA A 176 38.52 -24.48 8.12
CA ALA A 176 38.68 -24.69 9.55
C ALA A 176 38.83 -26.18 9.89
N ALA A 177 38.03 -27.05 9.25
CA ALA A 177 38.16 -28.49 9.35
C ALA A 177 39.55 -28.98 8.90
N ARG A 178 40.10 -28.42 7.82
CA ARG A 178 41.45 -28.75 7.31
C ARG A 178 42.58 -28.23 8.19
N LEU A 179 42.35 -27.12 8.89
CA LEU A 179 43.33 -26.48 9.79
C LEU A 179 43.26 -27.01 11.23
N GLY A 180 42.32 -27.90 11.55
CA GLY A 180 42.13 -28.44 12.90
C GLY A 180 41.68 -27.39 13.92
N LYS A 181 41.09 -26.28 13.47
CA LYS A 181 40.65 -25.16 14.32
C LYS A 181 39.13 -25.18 14.49
N ASN A 182 38.60 -26.24 15.09
CA ASN A 182 37.14 -26.43 15.19
C ASN A 182 36.51 -25.84 16.47
N ASP A 183 37.30 -25.35 17.43
CA ASP A 183 36.80 -25.37 18.82
C ASP A 183 36.14 -24.08 19.37
N ASP A 184 36.27 -22.91 18.73
CA ASP A 184 35.77 -21.67 19.33
C ASP A 184 34.65 -20.97 18.55
N TRP A 185 34.75 -20.89 17.22
CA TRP A 185 33.82 -20.11 16.41
C TRP A 185 32.53 -20.87 16.06
N GLU A 186 32.53 -22.21 16.05
CA GLU A 186 31.32 -23.04 15.84
C GLU A 186 30.29 -22.90 16.98
N ARG A 187 30.74 -22.55 18.19
CA ARG A 187 29.86 -22.27 19.34
C ARG A 187 29.13 -20.92 19.20
N SER A 188 29.74 -19.97 18.51
CA SER A 188 29.20 -18.62 18.31
C SER A 188 28.42 -18.48 16.99
N LEU A 189 28.79 -19.23 15.95
CA LEU A 189 28.17 -19.19 14.63
C LEU A 189 27.39 -20.48 14.39
N LYS A 190 26.06 -20.43 14.55
CA LYS A 190 25.20 -21.59 14.28
C LYS A 190 25.20 -21.94 12.78
N PRO A 191 25.24 -23.23 12.41
CA PRO A 191 25.08 -23.67 11.02
C PRO A 191 23.70 -23.24 10.50
N LEU A 192 23.67 -22.54 9.36
CA LEU A 192 22.42 -22.07 8.76
C LEU A 192 21.66 -23.25 8.14
N ASN A 193 20.52 -23.63 8.71
CA ASN A 193 19.70 -24.71 8.16
C ASN A 193 18.82 -24.19 7.01
N LYS A 194 19.17 -24.55 5.77
CA LYS A 194 18.47 -24.10 4.54
C LYS A 194 16.95 -24.34 4.52
N LYS A 195 16.43 -25.31 5.29
CA LYS A 195 14.99 -25.66 5.29
C LYS A 195 14.19 -24.90 6.35
N THR A 196 14.80 -24.57 7.48
CA THR A 196 14.10 -23.96 8.62
C THR A 196 14.45 -22.49 8.82
N ASP A 197 15.68 -22.11 8.47
CA ASP A 197 16.26 -20.80 8.77
C ASP A 197 16.20 -19.86 7.55
N ALA A 198 16.16 -20.40 6.33
CA ALA A 198 16.12 -19.63 5.09
C ALA A 198 14.71 -19.52 4.48
N VAL A 199 13.69 -19.38 5.33
CA VAL A 199 12.30 -19.15 4.90
C VAL A 199 12.11 -17.63 4.67
N PRO A 200 11.43 -17.20 3.59
CA PRO A 200 11.04 -15.80 3.43
C PRO A 200 10.33 -15.31 4.69
N LEU A 201 10.61 -14.07 5.11
CA LEU A 201 9.86 -13.45 6.20
C LEU A 201 8.38 -13.53 5.81
N LYS A 202 7.59 -14.32 6.55
CA LYS A 202 6.16 -14.36 6.30
C LYS A 202 5.63 -12.97 6.63
N HIS A 203 5.12 -12.26 5.63
CA HIS A 203 4.20 -11.16 5.89
C HIS A 203 2.96 -11.83 6.48
N ASP A 204 2.82 -11.71 7.79
CA ASP A 204 1.63 -12.12 8.52
C ASP A 204 0.99 -10.81 8.98
N ASP A 205 0.04 -10.34 8.18
CA ASP A 205 -0.38 -8.94 8.06
C ASP A 205 -1.25 -8.46 9.24
N GLY A 206 -1.31 -9.26 10.32
CA GLY A 206 -2.08 -8.98 11.54
C GLY A 206 -1.24 -8.67 12.77
N CYS A 207 0.09 -8.84 12.72
CA CYS A 207 0.96 -8.50 13.85
C CYS A 207 1.67 -7.16 13.58
N THR A 208 1.54 -6.20 14.50
CA THR A 208 2.45 -5.06 14.53
C THR A 208 3.89 -5.58 14.58
N VAL A 209 4.75 -4.97 13.76
CA VAL A 209 6.16 -5.38 13.50
C VAL A 209 6.95 -5.75 14.77
N GLY A 210 6.55 -5.26 15.95
CA GLY A 210 7.14 -5.59 17.25
C GLY A 210 6.86 -7.00 17.82
N GLN A 211 5.95 -7.81 17.25
CA GLN A 211 5.69 -9.18 17.73
C GLN A 211 6.20 -10.30 16.82
N GLN A 212 6.62 -9.99 15.58
CA GLN A 212 7.27 -10.98 14.74
C GLN A 212 8.73 -11.13 15.19
N SER A 213 9.04 -12.26 15.82
CA SER A 213 10.41 -12.58 16.20
C SER A 213 11.24 -12.79 14.94
N ILE A 214 12.00 -11.78 14.54
CA ILE A 214 12.94 -11.88 13.43
C ILE A 214 13.85 -13.09 13.67
N LEU A 215 14.05 -13.91 12.62
CA LEU A 215 14.90 -15.10 12.66
C LEU A 215 16.28 -14.75 13.21
N TRP A 216 16.87 -15.67 13.98
CA TRP A 216 18.13 -15.44 14.71
C TRP A 216 19.31 -15.02 13.82
N ILE A 217 19.22 -15.31 12.52
CA ILE A 217 20.19 -14.95 11.47
C ILE A 217 20.32 -13.43 11.30
N TRP A 218 19.26 -12.70 11.66
CA TRP A 218 19.19 -11.24 11.66
C TRP A 218 19.35 -10.64 13.06
N LYS A 219 19.57 -11.46 14.09
CA LYS A 219 19.86 -11.01 15.46
C LYS A 219 21.38 -11.00 15.66
N THR A 220 21.96 -9.82 15.80
CA THR A 220 23.39 -9.68 16.13
C THR A 220 23.64 -10.04 17.60
N LEU A 221 24.70 -10.80 17.87
CA LEU A 221 25.11 -11.16 19.23
C LEU A 221 25.55 -9.88 19.98
N GLY A 222 24.68 -9.36 20.84
CA GLY A 222 24.95 -8.17 21.67
C GLY A 222 23.73 -7.31 21.99
N SER A 223 22.65 -7.40 21.21
CA SER A 223 21.42 -6.64 21.50
C SER A 223 20.37 -7.54 22.15
N ASN A 224 20.47 -7.69 23.47
CA ASN A 224 19.41 -8.30 24.28
C ASN A 224 18.39 -7.25 24.76
N SER A 225 18.21 -6.17 24.00
CA SER A 225 17.32 -5.06 24.32
C SER A 225 16.13 -5.11 23.38
N ASN A 226 14.93 -5.34 23.94
CA ASN A 226 13.63 -5.22 23.26
C ASN A 226 13.29 -3.75 22.90
N SER A 227 14.28 -2.93 22.54
CA SER A 227 14.09 -1.54 22.12
C SER A 227 13.89 -1.49 20.61
N LEU A 228 12.63 -1.43 20.21
CA LEU A 228 12.10 -1.39 18.84
C LEU A 228 12.87 -0.42 17.90
N GLY A 229 13.39 0.70 18.41
CA GLY A 229 14.08 1.72 17.60
C GLY A 229 15.51 1.37 17.14
N LEU A 230 16.19 0.40 17.77
CA LEU A 230 17.55 0.03 17.37
C LEU A 230 17.58 -0.97 16.20
N GLN A 231 16.49 -1.71 15.99
CA GLN A 231 16.39 -2.73 14.94
C GLN A 231 16.05 -2.10 13.58
N ASP A 232 15.21 -1.07 13.57
CA ASP A 232 14.88 -0.31 12.35
C ASP A 232 16.07 0.50 11.82
N SER A 233 16.91 1.03 12.72
CA SER A 233 18.13 1.77 12.32
C SER A 233 19.21 0.86 11.73
N LEU A 234 19.26 -0.41 12.13
CA LEU A 234 20.18 -1.40 11.57
C LEU A 234 19.74 -1.90 10.17
N CYS A 235 18.44 -2.01 9.87
CA CYS A 235 18.00 -2.39 8.51
C CYS A 235 18.40 -1.37 7.43
N VAL A 236 18.51 -0.09 7.77
CA VAL A 236 18.79 0.99 6.81
C VAL A 236 20.29 1.13 6.49
N GLU A 237 21.20 0.82 7.42
CA GLU A 237 22.64 0.91 7.15
C GLU A 237 23.17 -0.20 6.24
N TRP A 238 22.56 -1.39 6.24
CA TRP A 238 23.05 -2.52 5.44
C TRP A 238 22.64 -2.45 3.95
N CYS A 239 21.75 -1.50 3.60
CA CYS A 239 21.38 -1.21 2.22
C CYS A 239 22.20 -0.07 1.58
N LYS A 240 23.19 0.51 2.29
CA LYS A 240 24.00 1.65 1.82
C LYS A 240 25.40 1.31 1.33
N ALA A 241 25.80 0.03 1.27
CA ALA A 241 27.11 -0.41 0.81
C ALA A 241 27.08 -1.04 -0.59
#